data_AF-A0A418GNC0-F1
#
_entry.id   AF-A0A418GNC0-F1
#
_cell.length_a   1.000
_cell.length_b   1.000
_cell.length_c   1.000
_cell.angle_alpha   90.00
_cell.angle_beta   90.00
_cell.angle_gamma   90.00
#
_symmetry.space_group_name_H-M   'P 1'
#
loop_
_entity.id
_entity.type
_entity.pdbx_description
1 polymer ?
#
loop_
_entity_poly.entity_id
_entity_poly.type
_entity_poly.pdbx_seq_one_letter_code
_entity_poly.pdbx_strand_id
1 'polypeptide(L)'
;TGAQTTSLFSLSMGCVTWLERYFADRNLGQENFDAAEKAAREVLRPVADELRYHGWKVCVGASGTVQALQEIMMAQGMDERITLEKLQQLKQRAIHCGRLEELEIDGLTLERALVFPSGLAILIAIFTELNIQCMTLAGGALREGLVYGMLHLTVEQDIRSRTLRNIQRRFMIDIDQAQRVAKVAANFFDQVENEWHLEAISRDLLISACQLHEIGLSVDFKQAPQHAAYLVRNLDLPGFTP
;
A
#
# COMPACT_ATOMS: atom_id res chain seq x y z
N THR A 1 -12.48 -12.74 8.90
CA THR A 1 -11.32 -13.55 9.36
C THR A 1 -9.95 -12.87 9.16
N GLY A 2 -9.86 -11.58 8.79
CA GLY A 2 -8.58 -10.93 8.46
C GLY A 2 -7.59 -10.65 9.62
N ALA A 3 -7.84 -11.18 10.82
CA ALA A 3 -7.06 -10.93 12.02
C ALA A 3 -6.19 -12.13 12.46
N GLN A 4 -6.34 -13.29 11.83
CA GLN A 4 -5.55 -14.47 12.17
C GLN A 4 -4.52 -14.76 11.10
N THR A 5 -3.26 -14.76 11.51
CA THR A 5 -2.13 -15.18 10.70
C THR A 5 -2.18 -16.69 10.49
N THR A 6 -2.19 -17.13 9.23
CA THR A 6 -2.17 -18.57 8.88
C THR A 6 -0.75 -19.12 8.77
N SER A 7 0.21 -18.28 8.38
CA SER A 7 1.64 -18.61 8.25
C SER A 7 2.48 -17.36 8.52
N LEU A 8 3.62 -17.50 9.21
CA LEU A 8 4.52 -16.39 9.55
C LEU A 8 5.98 -16.80 9.40
N PHE A 9 6.75 -16.00 8.67
CA PHE A 9 8.18 -16.21 8.46
C PHE A 9 8.95 -14.92 8.65
N SER A 10 10.12 -15.03 9.29
CA SER A 10 11.15 -13.98 9.30
C SER A 10 12.40 -14.57 8.67
N LEU A 11 12.82 -14.01 7.54
CA LEU A 11 13.92 -14.52 6.73
C LEU A 11 15.12 -13.56 6.82
N SER A 12 16.32 -14.12 6.87
CA SER A 12 17.56 -13.34 6.97
C SER A 12 17.97 -12.72 5.63
N MET A 13 17.18 -11.77 5.15
CA MET A 13 17.47 -10.95 3.98
C MET A 13 16.94 -9.52 4.16
N GLY A 14 17.80 -8.53 3.92
CA GLY A 14 17.45 -7.12 4.07
C GLY A 14 18.36 -6.23 3.26
N CYS A 15 17.87 -5.03 2.91
CA CYS A 15 18.52 -4.13 1.96
C CYS A 15 19.97 -3.78 2.34
N VAL A 16 20.28 -3.56 3.62
CA VAL A 16 21.66 -3.28 4.07
C VAL A 16 22.57 -4.48 3.83
N THR A 17 22.17 -5.66 4.33
CA THR A 17 22.96 -6.89 4.16
C THR A 17 23.11 -7.35 2.70
N TRP A 18 22.09 -7.11 1.87
CA TRP A 18 22.15 -7.43 0.44
C TRP A 18 23.06 -6.46 -0.31
N LEU A 19 23.05 -5.18 0.08
CA LEU A 19 23.93 -4.18 -0.51
C LEU A 19 25.40 -4.55 -0.29
N GLU A 20 25.76 -4.87 0.95
CA GLU A 20 27.14 -5.24 1.31
C GLU A 20 27.60 -6.52 0.61
N ARG A 21 26.71 -7.48 0.34
CA ARG A 21 27.06 -8.78 -0.25
C ARG A 21 27.12 -8.77 -1.77
N TYR A 22 26.15 -8.14 -2.43
CA TYR A 22 25.96 -8.27 -3.87
C TYR A 22 26.28 -7.00 -4.66
N PHE A 23 26.42 -5.86 -3.97
CA PHE A 23 26.76 -4.56 -4.56
C PHE A 23 28.01 -3.96 -3.88
N ALA A 24 28.93 -4.82 -3.43
CA ALA A 24 30.13 -4.45 -2.69
C ALA A 24 31.07 -3.53 -3.50
N ASP A 25 31.10 -3.73 -4.81
CA ASP A 25 31.86 -2.95 -5.79
C ASP A 25 31.16 -1.66 -6.22
N ARG A 26 29.97 -1.37 -5.65
CA ARG A 26 29.11 -0.22 -5.97
C ARG A 26 28.57 -0.22 -7.40
N ASN A 27 28.77 -1.29 -8.17
CA ASN A 27 28.24 -1.43 -9.52
C ASN A 27 26.78 -1.88 -9.45
N LEU A 28 25.93 -1.25 -10.24
CA LEU A 28 24.52 -1.58 -10.42
C LEU A 28 24.30 -2.45 -11.66
N GLY A 29 25.31 -3.21 -12.07
CA GLY A 29 25.26 -4.03 -13.28
C GLY A 29 24.25 -5.17 -13.20
N GLN A 30 23.91 -5.73 -14.36
CA GLN A 30 23.02 -6.90 -14.46
C GLN A 30 23.52 -8.07 -13.62
N GLU A 31 24.83 -8.31 -13.58
CA GLU A 31 25.45 -9.38 -12.78
C GLU A 31 25.16 -9.24 -11.28
N ASN A 32 25.33 -8.04 -10.71
CA ASN A 32 25.06 -7.76 -9.30
C ASN A 32 23.58 -7.98 -8.97
N PHE A 33 22.67 -7.48 -9.82
CA PHE A 33 21.23 -7.69 -9.66
C PHE A 33 20.85 -9.17 -9.75
N ASP A 34 21.36 -9.90 -10.75
CA ASP A 34 21.06 -11.32 -10.93
C ASP A 34 21.53 -12.15 -9.73
N ALA A 35 22.71 -11.83 -9.19
CA ALA A 35 23.22 -12.47 -7.97
C ALA A 35 22.36 -12.16 -6.73
N ALA A 36 21.99 -10.89 -6.54
CA ALA A 36 21.13 -10.45 -5.45
C ALA A 36 19.73 -11.08 -5.50
N GLU A 37 19.10 -11.09 -6.68
CA GLU A 37 17.79 -11.68 -6.92
C GLU A 37 17.85 -13.19 -6.70
N LYS A 38 18.85 -13.89 -7.27
CA LYS A 38 19.03 -15.33 -7.09
C LYS A 38 19.15 -15.71 -5.61
N ALA A 39 19.96 -14.99 -4.85
CA ALA A 39 20.13 -15.26 -3.42
C ALA A 39 18.84 -15.02 -2.62
N ALA A 40 18.10 -13.95 -2.93
CA ALA A 40 16.81 -13.69 -2.25
C ALA A 40 15.80 -14.82 -2.55
N ARG A 41 15.79 -15.35 -3.78
CA ARG A 41 14.97 -16.51 -4.13
C ARG A 41 15.40 -17.77 -3.37
N GLU A 42 16.70 -18.02 -3.21
CA GLU A 42 17.20 -19.17 -2.43
C GLU A 42 16.78 -19.09 -0.96
N VAL A 43 16.76 -17.90 -0.37
CA VAL A 43 16.27 -17.68 1.00
C VAL A 43 14.76 -17.89 1.13
N LEU A 44 13.98 -17.49 0.11
CA LEU A 44 12.52 -17.55 0.13
C LEU A 44 11.96 -18.93 -0.25
N ARG A 45 12.65 -19.67 -1.11
CA ARG A 45 12.17 -20.94 -1.68
C ARG A 45 11.71 -21.97 -0.63
N PRO A 46 12.38 -22.17 0.51
CA PRO A 46 11.94 -23.16 1.51
C PRO A 46 10.55 -22.89 2.10
N VAL A 47 10.08 -21.63 2.08
CA VAL A 47 8.79 -21.23 2.65
C VAL A 47 7.75 -20.85 1.58
N ALA A 48 8.15 -20.80 0.31
CA ALA A 48 7.30 -20.35 -0.79
C ALA A 48 6.08 -21.25 -1.01
N ASP A 49 6.23 -22.57 -0.86
CA ASP A 49 5.12 -23.52 -1.04
C ASP A 49 4.03 -23.35 0.02
N GLU A 50 4.41 -23.13 1.29
CA GLU A 50 3.44 -22.89 2.37
C GLU A 50 2.70 -21.56 2.17
N LEU A 51 3.42 -20.50 1.79
CA LEU A 51 2.83 -19.20 1.48
C LEU A 51 1.84 -19.30 0.30
N ARG A 52 2.21 -20.02 -0.77
CA ARG A 52 1.33 -20.24 -1.93
C ARG A 52 0.15 -21.16 -1.61
N TYR A 53 0.33 -22.15 -0.73
CA TYR A 53 -0.73 -23.05 -0.30
C TYR A 53 -1.86 -22.31 0.42
N HIS A 54 -1.51 -21.42 1.36
CA HIS A 54 -2.50 -20.56 2.02
C HIS A 54 -3.06 -19.49 1.07
N GLY A 55 -2.20 -18.99 0.18
CA GLY A 55 -2.55 -17.97 -0.80
C GLY A 55 -2.97 -16.64 -0.18
N TRP A 56 -3.28 -15.67 -1.03
CA TRP A 56 -3.80 -14.37 -0.62
C TRP A 56 -4.73 -13.80 -1.69
N LYS A 57 -5.66 -12.96 -1.26
CA LYS A 57 -6.52 -12.18 -2.16
C LYS A 57 -5.90 -10.83 -2.51
N VAL A 58 -5.11 -10.28 -1.60
CA VAL A 58 -4.44 -8.99 -1.71
C VAL A 58 -3.02 -9.14 -1.14
N CYS A 59 -2.04 -8.59 -1.84
CA CYS A 59 -0.67 -8.48 -1.34
C CYS A 59 -0.42 -7.04 -0.93
N VAL A 60 0.06 -6.85 0.30
CA VAL A 60 0.43 -5.53 0.81
C VAL A 60 1.88 -5.55 1.29
N GLY A 61 2.61 -4.49 0.98
CA GLY A 61 4.00 -4.32 1.38
C GLY A 61 4.14 -3.29 2.49
N ALA A 62 5.18 -3.42 3.31
CA ALA A 62 5.51 -2.46 4.36
C ALA A 62 6.99 -2.06 4.28
N SER A 63 7.36 -1.03 5.04
CA SER A 63 8.75 -0.53 5.21
C SER A 63 9.34 0.22 4.01
N GLY A 64 10.61 0.65 4.16
CA GLY A 64 11.23 1.71 3.35
C GLY A 64 11.33 1.43 1.85
N THR A 65 11.57 0.19 1.42
CA THR A 65 11.65 -0.13 -0.03
C THR A 65 10.30 0.07 -0.72
N VAL A 66 9.20 -0.39 -0.09
CA VAL A 66 7.84 -0.22 -0.62
C VAL A 66 7.42 1.25 -0.58
N GLN A 67 7.78 1.97 0.48
CA GLN A 67 7.57 3.43 0.56
C GLN A 67 8.34 4.20 -0.51
N ALA A 68 9.59 3.81 -0.82
CA ALA A 68 10.37 4.44 -1.87
C ALA A 68 9.71 4.23 -3.24
N LEU A 69 9.18 3.03 -3.50
CA LEU A 69 8.44 2.75 -4.73
C LEU A 69 7.17 3.61 -4.84
N GLN A 70 6.45 3.80 -3.74
CA GLN A 70 5.27 4.67 -3.73
C GLN A 70 5.62 6.12 -4.11
N GLU A 71 6.69 6.66 -3.53
CA GLU A 71 7.18 8.02 -3.82
C GLU A 71 7.64 8.16 -5.28
N ILE A 72 8.38 7.18 -5.80
CA ILE A 72 8.81 7.11 -7.21
C ILE A 72 7.60 7.08 -8.15
N MET A 73 6.65 6.18 -7.91
CA MET A 73 5.45 6.03 -8.76
C MET A 73 4.62 7.32 -8.75
N MET A 74 4.43 7.94 -7.59
CA MET A 74 3.69 9.20 -7.47
C MET A 74 4.39 10.34 -8.21
N ALA A 75 5.72 10.48 -8.10
CA ALA A 75 6.48 11.48 -8.82
C ALA A 75 6.39 11.31 -10.35
N GLN A 76 6.36 10.06 -10.81
CA GLN A 76 6.27 9.72 -12.23
C GLN A 76 4.84 9.69 -12.78
N GLY A 77 3.84 10.07 -11.97
CA GLY A 77 2.42 10.10 -12.38
C GLY A 77 1.81 8.72 -12.64
N MET A 78 2.37 7.67 -12.04
CA MET A 78 1.87 6.29 -12.13
C MET A 78 0.82 6.01 -11.03
N ASP A 79 0.01 4.97 -11.22
CA ASP A 79 -0.85 4.46 -10.14
C ASP A 79 -0.01 3.85 -8.99
N GLU A 80 -0.63 3.73 -7.82
CA GLU A 80 -0.01 3.21 -6.58
C GLU A 80 0.22 1.68 -6.57
N ARG A 81 -0.15 0.98 -7.65
CA ARG A 81 -0.03 -0.47 -7.72
C ARG A 81 1.37 -0.86 -8.15
N ILE A 82 2.09 -1.56 -7.28
CA ILE A 82 3.41 -2.12 -7.60
C ILE A 82 3.19 -3.42 -8.38
N THR A 83 3.72 -3.48 -9.60
CA THR A 83 3.70 -4.67 -10.45
C THR A 83 5.12 -5.07 -10.84
N LEU A 84 5.32 -6.33 -11.25
CA LEU A 84 6.63 -6.83 -11.65
C LEU A 84 7.23 -6.01 -12.80
N GLU A 85 6.40 -5.56 -13.74
CA GLU A 85 6.82 -4.75 -14.89
C GLU A 85 7.43 -3.42 -14.45
N LYS A 86 6.78 -2.72 -13.51
CA LYS A 86 7.31 -1.48 -12.93
C LYS A 86 8.64 -1.71 -12.20
N LEU A 87 8.74 -2.81 -11.44
CA LEU A 87 9.99 -3.16 -10.76
C LEU A 87 11.13 -3.45 -11.74
N GLN A 88 10.85 -4.16 -12.84
CA GLN A 88 11.84 -4.42 -13.89
C GLN A 88 12.27 -3.13 -14.59
N GLN A 89 11.34 -2.20 -14.84
CA GLN A 89 11.68 -0.88 -15.40
C GLN A 89 12.64 -0.11 -14.48
N LEU A 90 12.36 -0.09 -13.18
CA LEU A 90 13.24 0.55 -12.19
C LEU A 90 14.60 -0.14 -12.08
N LYS A 91 14.64 -1.48 -12.23
CA LYS A 91 15.91 -2.23 -12.31
C LYS A 91 16.72 -1.80 -13.52
N GLN A 92 16.11 -1.72 -14.69
CA GLN A 92 16.80 -1.29 -15.91
C GLN A 92 17.30 0.16 -15.80
N ARG A 93 16.55 1.04 -15.13
CA ARG A 93 17.01 2.40 -14.83
C ARG A 93 18.22 2.40 -13.89
N ALA A 94 18.20 1.59 -12.83
CA ALA A 94 19.33 1.45 -11.92
C ALA A 94 20.58 0.91 -12.63
N ILE A 95 20.41 -0.10 -13.50
CA ILE A 95 21.49 -0.64 -14.34
C ILE A 95 22.05 0.42 -15.29
N HIS A 96 21.18 1.26 -15.87
CA HIS A 96 21.60 2.34 -16.75
C HIS A 96 22.46 3.41 -16.04
N CYS A 97 22.16 3.71 -14.77
CA CYS A 97 23.01 4.56 -13.95
C CYS A 97 24.38 3.93 -13.69
N GLY A 98 24.49 2.60 -13.72
CA GLY A 98 25.75 1.85 -13.67
C GLY A 98 26.42 1.81 -12.29
N ARG A 99 26.36 2.90 -11.52
CA ARG A 99 26.96 3.03 -10.19
C ARG A 99 25.97 3.52 -9.16
N LEU A 100 26.15 3.09 -7.92
CA LEU A 100 25.31 3.48 -6.81
C LEU A 100 25.35 4.99 -6.54
N GLU A 101 26.52 5.61 -6.71
CA GLU A 101 26.69 7.06 -6.51
C GLU A 101 25.99 7.90 -7.59
N GLU A 102 25.71 7.30 -8.74
CA GLU A 102 25.10 7.92 -9.91
C GLU A 102 23.60 7.56 -10.02
N LEU A 103 23.05 6.88 -9.01
CA LEU A 103 21.67 6.44 -9.02
C LEU A 103 20.71 7.63 -8.93
N GLU A 104 20.09 7.95 -10.06
CA GLU A 104 19.10 9.00 -10.17
C GLU A 104 17.79 8.46 -10.74
N ILE A 105 16.78 8.44 -9.87
CA ILE A 105 15.41 8.04 -10.19
C ILE A 105 14.49 9.15 -9.67
N ASP A 106 13.64 9.66 -10.54
CA ASP A 106 12.66 10.68 -10.16
C ASP A 106 11.72 10.15 -9.05
N GLY A 107 11.57 10.95 -7.99
CA GLY A 107 10.87 10.57 -6.75
C GLY A 107 11.69 9.77 -5.72
N LEU A 108 12.94 9.38 -6.01
CA LEU A 108 13.80 8.71 -5.05
C LEU A 108 14.64 9.70 -4.23
N THR A 109 14.45 9.73 -2.91
CA THR A 109 15.24 10.58 -2.02
C THR A 109 16.67 10.07 -1.85
N LEU A 110 17.61 10.99 -1.61
CA LEU A 110 19.04 10.68 -1.46
C LEU A 110 19.32 9.63 -0.36
N GLU A 111 18.65 9.74 0.78
CA GLU A 111 18.80 8.80 1.89
C GLU A 111 18.34 7.38 1.52
N ARG A 112 17.30 7.26 0.69
CA ARG A 112 16.75 5.98 0.25
C ARG A 112 17.54 5.39 -0.92
N ALA A 113 18.15 6.21 -1.76
CA ALA A 113 18.95 5.76 -2.89
C ALA A 113 20.06 4.79 -2.48
N LEU A 114 20.67 4.99 -1.31
CA LEU A 114 21.78 4.19 -0.82
C LEU A 114 21.45 2.69 -0.67
N VAL A 115 20.21 2.35 -0.32
CA VAL A 115 19.77 0.96 -0.06
C VAL A 115 18.67 0.50 -1.02
N PHE A 116 18.31 1.34 -1.99
CA PHE A 116 17.23 1.06 -2.91
C PHE A 116 17.53 -0.11 -3.87
N PRO A 117 18.71 -0.22 -4.50
CA PRO A 117 18.99 -1.30 -5.47
C PRO A 117 18.87 -2.70 -4.86
N SER A 118 19.42 -2.89 -3.66
CA SER A 118 19.36 -4.16 -2.94
C SER A 118 17.94 -4.49 -2.47
N GLY A 119 17.19 -3.50 -2.00
CA GLY A 119 15.77 -3.66 -1.67
C GLY A 119 14.93 -4.01 -2.89
N LEU A 120 15.18 -3.36 -4.03
CA LEU A 120 14.53 -3.62 -5.30
C LEU A 120 14.79 -5.05 -5.78
N ALA A 121 16.04 -5.52 -5.72
CA ALA A 121 16.41 -6.89 -6.07
C ALA A 121 15.67 -7.92 -5.19
N ILE A 122 15.62 -7.71 -3.87
CA ILE A 122 14.86 -8.58 -2.96
C ILE A 122 13.37 -8.59 -3.34
N LEU A 123 12.79 -7.42 -3.63
CA LEU A 123 11.37 -7.33 -3.95
C LEU A 123 11.03 -8.00 -5.29
N ILE A 124 11.88 -7.86 -6.32
CA ILE A 124 11.74 -8.56 -7.60
C ILE A 124 11.78 -10.08 -7.39
N ALA A 125 12.72 -10.56 -6.58
CA ALA A 125 12.81 -11.97 -6.22
C ALA A 125 11.54 -12.48 -5.52
N ILE A 126 10.99 -11.70 -4.58
CA ILE A 126 9.73 -12.01 -3.89
C ILE A 126 8.56 -12.07 -4.88
N PHE A 127 8.41 -11.05 -5.75
CA PHE A 127 7.37 -11.03 -6.78
C PHE A 127 7.43 -12.24 -7.70
N THR A 128 8.65 -12.62 -8.09
CA THR A 128 8.89 -13.74 -9.02
C THR A 128 8.60 -15.09 -8.35
N GLU A 129 9.13 -15.35 -7.15
CA GLU A 129 8.99 -16.66 -6.50
C GLU A 129 7.53 -16.90 -6.03
N LEU A 130 6.84 -15.83 -5.62
CA LEU A 130 5.46 -15.90 -5.13
C LEU A 130 4.40 -15.61 -6.21
N ASN A 131 4.82 -15.28 -7.43
CA ASN A 131 3.95 -14.89 -8.55
C ASN A 131 2.94 -13.79 -8.19
N ILE A 132 3.42 -12.75 -7.51
CA ILE A 132 2.60 -11.61 -7.07
C ILE A 132 2.23 -10.77 -8.29
N GLN A 133 0.93 -10.60 -8.52
CA GLN A 133 0.42 -9.78 -9.63
C GLN A 133 0.43 -8.29 -9.31
N CYS A 134 0.09 -7.94 -8.07
CA CYS A 134 -0.03 -6.55 -7.62
C CYS A 134 0.24 -6.48 -6.11
N MET A 135 0.97 -5.45 -5.68
CA MET A 135 1.18 -5.09 -4.28
C MET A 135 0.85 -3.61 -4.07
N THR A 136 0.24 -3.27 -2.93
CA THR A 136 0.03 -1.88 -2.50
C THR A 136 0.73 -1.61 -1.16
N LEU A 137 0.91 -0.35 -0.81
CA LEU A 137 1.50 0.04 0.48
C LEU A 137 0.49 -0.21 1.63
N ALA A 138 0.93 -0.90 2.67
CA ALA A 138 0.15 -1.05 3.89
C ALA A 138 0.07 0.28 4.66
N GLY A 139 -1.11 0.58 5.22
CA GLY A 139 -1.32 1.77 6.06
C GLY A 139 -0.67 1.70 7.46
N GLY A 140 0.10 0.66 7.75
CA GLY A 140 0.80 0.48 9.03
C GLY A 140 1.81 -0.67 8.96
N ALA A 141 2.74 -0.67 9.92
CA ALA A 141 3.79 -1.67 10.07
C ALA A 141 3.90 -2.10 11.55
N LEU A 142 5.13 -2.24 12.06
CA LEU A 142 5.40 -2.76 13.39
C LEU A 142 4.90 -1.83 14.50
N ARG A 143 5.08 -0.51 14.36
CA ARG A 143 4.72 0.47 15.40
C ARG A 143 3.22 0.47 15.65
N GLU A 144 2.44 0.46 14.58
CA GLU A 144 0.99 0.40 14.64
C GLU A 144 0.55 -0.92 15.27
N GLY A 145 1.17 -2.04 14.89
CA GLY A 145 0.91 -3.35 15.50
C GLY A 145 1.12 -3.37 17.03
N LEU A 146 2.21 -2.76 17.52
CA LEU A 146 2.47 -2.63 18.96
C LEU A 146 1.39 -1.79 19.67
N VAL A 147 1.04 -0.64 19.11
CA VAL A 147 0.01 0.25 19.69
C VAL A 147 -1.34 -0.46 19.75
N TYR A 148 -1.77 -1.14 18.67
CA TYR A 148 -3.02 -1.89 18.67
C TYR A 148 -3.01 -3.04 19.70
N GLY A 149 -1.87 -3.71 19.88
CA GLY A 149 -1.70 -4.74 20.92
C GLY A 149 -1.88 -4.21 22.34
N MET A 150 -1.46 -2.96 22.60
CA MET A 150 -1.62 -2.33 23.91
C MET A 150 -3.07 -1.91 24.21
N LEU A 151 -3.84 -1.57 23.18
CA LEU A 151 -5.20 -1.04 23.35
C LEU A 151 -6.26 -2.12 23.65
N HIS A 152 -5.92 -3.41 23.57
CA HIS A 152 -6.84 -4.56 23.78
C HIS A 152 -8.16 -4.44 23.00
N LEU A 153 -8.14 -3.72 21.87
CA LEU A 153 -9.32 -3.53 21.05
C LEU A 153 -9.70 -4.85 20.39
N THR A 154 -10.98 -5.15 20.35
CA THR A 154 -11.48 -6.21 19.46
C THR A 154 -11.05 -5.89 18.04
N VAL A 155 -10.44 -6.85 17.36
CA VAL A 155 -10.05 -6.68 15.96
C VAL A 155 -11.34 -6.60 15.13
N GLU A 156 -11.82 -5.37 14.91
CA GLU A 156 -12.97 -5.13 14.03
C GLU A 156 -12.60 -5.60 12.62
N GLN A 157 -13.51 -6.37 12.03
CA GLN A 157 -13.27 -7.06 10.76
C GLN A 157 -13.22 -6.10 9.56
N ASP A 158 -13.80 -4.90 9.70
CA ASP A 158 -13.79 -3.87 8.67
C ASP A 158 -13.18 -2.57 9.21
N ILE A 159 -11.94 -2.32 8.80
CA ILE A 159 -11.17 -1.13 9.18
C ILE A 159 -11.83 0.14 8.64
N ARG A 160 -12.40 0.12 7.42
CA ARG A 160 -13.05 1.29 6.82
C ARG A 160 -14.30 1.67 7.62
N SER A 161 -15.16 0.71 7.94
CA SER A 161 -16.33 0.95 8.78
C SER A 161 -15.96 1.49 10.17
N ARG A 162 -14.86 1.01 10.76
CA ARG A 162 -14.36 1.55 12.03
C ARG A 162 -13.91 3.01 11.91
N THR A 163 -13.14 3.32 10.87
CA THR A 163 -12.64 4.66 10.57
C THR A 163 -13.80 5.64 10.33
N LEU A 164 -14.76 5.28 9.48
CA LEU A 164 -15.94 6.11 9.20
C LEU A 164 -16.73 6.42 10.46
N ARG A 165 -17.01 5.41 11.30
CA ARG A 165 -17.71 5.59 12.58
C ARG A 165 -16.94 6.47 13.57
N ASN A 166 -15.61 6.35 13.60
CA ASN A 166 -14.77 7.21 14.43
C ASN A 166 -14.82 8.67 13.99
N ILE A 167 -14.69 8.92 12.68
CA ILE A 167 -14.79 10.27 12.10
C ILE A 167 -16.17 10.88 12.35
N GLN A 168 -17.25 10.12 12.12
CA GLN A 168 -18.62 10.56 12.41
C GLN A 168 -18.78 11.01 13.87
N ARG A 169 -18.25 10.24 14.83
CA ARG A 169 -18.26 10.63 16.25
C ARG A 169 -17.42 11.87 16.53
N ARG A 170 -16.22 11.96 15.96
CA ARG A 170 -15.28 13.08 16.19
C ARG A 170 -15.81 14.42 15.68
N PHE A 171 -16.50 14.40 14.53
CA PHE A 171 -17.03 15.61 13.88
C PHE A 171 -18.53 15.81 14.09
N MET A 172 -19.16 15.02 14.97
CA MET A 172 -20.59 15.10 15.30
C MET A 172 -21.50 15.05 14.07
N ILE A 173 -21.17 14.18 13.11
CA ILE A 173 -21.99 13.95 11.91
C ILE A 173 -23.29 13.27 12.32
N ASP A 174 -24.43 13.67 11.71
CA ASP A 174 -25.70 12.97 11.84
C ASP A 174 -25.62 11.61 11.14
N ILE A 175 -25.51 10.55 11.94
CA ILE A 175 -25.35 9.17 11.46
C ILE A 175 -26.63 8.68 10.76
N ASP A 176 -27.81 9.10 11.22
CA ASP A 176 -29.09 8.67 10.62
C ASP A 176 -29.27 9.31 9.24
N GLN A 177 -28.90 10.59 9.10
CA GLN A 177 -28.87 11.28 7.82
C GLN A 177 -27.84 10.66 6.86
N ALA A 178 -26.62 10.38 7.35
CA ALA A 178 -25.58 9.73 6.56
C ALA A 178 -26.03 8.34 6.04
N GLN A 179 -26.70 7.54 6.88
CA GLN A 179 -27.27 6.24 6.48
C GLN A 179 -28.41 6.39 5.47
N ARG A 180 -29.28 7.38 5.65
CA ARG A 180 -30.38 7.67 4.71
C ARG A 180 -29.85 7.99 3.32
N VAL A 181 -28.84 8.86 3.23
CA VAL A 181 -28.19 9.22 1.96
C VAL A 181 -27.47 8.02 1.36
N ALA A 182 -26.72 7.26 2.14
CA ALA A 182 -26.03 6.06 1.67
C ALA A 182 -27.00 5.00 1.11
N LYS A 183 -28.18 4.84 1.73
CA LYS A 183 -29.20 3.89 1.25
C LYS A 183 -29.77 4.28 -0.11
N VAL A 184 -30.02 5.58 -0.31
CA VAL A 184 -30.50 6.11 -1.60
C VAL A 184 -29.40 6.00 -2.66
N ALA A 185 -28.17 6.39 -2.34
CA ALA A 185 -27.04 6.30 -3.26
C ALA A 185 -26.74 4.85 -3.68
N ALA A 186 -26.78 3.91 -2.74
CA ALA A 186 -26.63 2.48 -3.05
C ALA A 186 -27.73 1.98 -4.00
N ASN A 187 -28.98 2.42 -3.81
CA ASN A 187 -30.06 2.04 -4.71
C ASN A 187 -29.90 2.63 -6.11
N PHE A 188 -29.39 3.87 -6.24
CA PHE A 188 -29.06 4.42 -7.55
C PHE A 188 -27.91 3.67 -8.21
N PHE A 189 -26.88 3.30 -7.44
CA PHE A 189 -25.76 2.50 -7.93
C PHE A 189 -26.27 1.18 -8.53
N ASP A 190 -27.09 0.44 -7.80
CA ASP A 190 -27.62 -0.87 -8.24
C ASP A 190 -28.47 -0.75 -9.54
N GLN A 191 -29.08 0.42 -9.82
CA GLN A 191 -29.83 0.67 -11.05
C GLN A 191 -28.94 0.92 -12.28
N VAL A 192 -27.73 1.44 -12.08
CA VAL A 192 -26.82 1.83 -13.17
C VAL A 192 -25.58 0.96 -13.28
N GLU A 193 -25.32 0.07 -12.31
CA GLU A 193 -24.08 -0.71 -12.23
C GLU A 193 -23.79 -1.54 -13.48
N ASN A 194 -24.84 -2.10 -14.10
CA ASN A 194 -24.71 -2.93 -15.30
C ASN A 194 -24.42 -2.10 -16.56
N GLU A 195 -25.17 -1.00 -16.74
CA GLU A 195 -25.03 -0.12 -17.90
C GLU A 195 -23.70 0.65 -17.88
N TRP A 196 -23.24 1.04 -16.69
CA TRP A 196 -21.99 1.78 -16.53
C TRP A 196 -20.78 0.87 -16.24
N HIS A 197 -20.98 -0.44 -16.18
CA HIS A 197 -19.95 -1.44 -15.89
C HIS A 197 -19.16 -1.13 -14.60
N LEU A 198 -19.88 -0.84 -13.51
CA LEU A 198 -19.26 -0.42 -12.24
C LEU A 198 -18.78 -1.62 -11.42
N GLU A 199 -17.64 -1.45 -10.76
CA GLU A 199 -17.06 -2.47 -9.87
C GLU A 199 -17.51 -2.27 -8.41
N ALA A 200 -17.39 -3.33 -7.60
CA ALA A 200 -17.70 -3.29 -6.17
C ALA A 200 -16.91 -2.23 -5.40
N ILE A 201 -15.67 -1.93 -5.82
CA ILE A 201 -14.83 -0.89 -5.21
C ILE A 201 -15.51 0.49 -5.33
N SER A 202 -16.12 0.79 -6.47
CA SER A 202 -16.85 2.03 -6.71
C SER A 202 -18.05 2.17 -5.75
N ARG A 203 -18.72 1.05 -5.45
CA ARG A 203 -19.84 1.03 -4.50
C ARG A 203 -19.38 1.34 -3.08
N ASP A 204 -18.27 0.75 -2.64
CA ASP A 204 -17.70 0.98 -1.31
C ASP A 204 -17.23 2.44 -1.14
N LEU A 205 -16.59 3.01 -2.17
CA LEU A 205 -16.15 4.41 -2.16
C LEU A 205 -17.36 5.37 -2.14
N LEU A 206 -18.39 5.10 -2.94
CA LEU A 206 -19.63 5.89 -2.95
C LEU A 206 -20.29 5.89 -1.57
N ILE A 207 -20.45 4.71 -0.96
CA ILE A 207 -21.04 4.60 0.38
C ILE A 207 -20.19 5.35 1.40
N SER A 208 -18.87 5.22 1.34
CA SER A 208 -17.95 5.95 2.23
C SER A 208 -18.07 7.46 2.09
N ALA A 209 -18.20 7.98 0.87
CA ALA A 209 -18.46 9.39 0.61
C ALA A 209 -19.80 9.83 1.21
N CYS A 210 -20.87 9.04 1.05
CA CYS A 210 -22.16 9.32 1.70
C CYS A 210 -22.06 9.34 3.23
N GLN A 211 -21.24 8.48 3.84
CA GLN A 211 -21.04 8.46 5.29
C GLN A 211 -20.36 9.73 5.83
N LEU A 212 -19.62 10.46 4.98
CA LEU A 212 -18.84 11.65 5.35
C LEU A 212 -19.31 12.94 4.68
N HIS A 213 -20.32 12.92 3.82
CA HIS A 213 -20.66 14.06 2.96
C HIS A 213 -20.99 15.35 3.74
N GLU A 214 -21.52 15.22 4.95
CA GLU A 214 -21.86 16.33 5.85
C GLU A 214 -20.74 16.70 6.84
N ILE A 215 -19.54 16.09 6.76
CA ILE A 215 -18.42 16.40 7.66
C ILE A 215 -18.04 17.90 7.65
N GLY A 216 -18.24 18.59 6.53
CA GLY A 216 -17.97 20.02 6.43
C GLY A 216 -18.90 20.92 7.26
N LEU A 217 -20.09 20.42 7.64
CA LEU A 217 -21.02 21.15 8.52
C LEU A 217 -20.45 21.35 9.93
N SER A 218 -19.45 20.56 10.33
CA SER A 218 -18.76 20.76 11.61
C SER A 218 -17.92 22.06 11.64
N VAL A 219 -17.72 22.71 10.48
CA VAL A 219 -16.96 23.96 10.35
C VAL A 219 -17.91 25.12 10.11
N ASP A 220 -18.63 25.11 8.99
CA ASP A 220 -19.62 26.12 8.61
C ASP A 220 -20.54 25.57 7.50
N PHE A 221 -21.78 26.03 7.46
CA PHE A 221 -22.77 25.55 6.49
C PHE A 221 -22.63 26.18 5.10
N LYS A 222 -22.07 27.40 4.96
CA LYS A 222 -22.03 28.13 3.68
C LYS A 222 -21.04 27.55 2.69
N GLN A 223 -19.92 27.02 3.20
CA GLN A 223 -18.86 26.40 2.40
C GLN A 223 -18.67 24.93 2.80
N ALA A 224 -19.74 24.28 3.28
CA ALA A 224 -19.71 22.90 3.75
C ALA A 224 -19.10 21.92 2.74
N PRO A 225 -19.37 21.99 1.42
CA PRO A 225 -18.70 21.11 0.45
C PRO A 225 -17.18 21.30 0.41
N GLN A 226 -16.70 22.55 0.45
CA GLN A 226 -15.27 22.88 0.44
C GLN A 226 -14.60 22.39 1.72
N HIS A 227 -15.26 22.57 2.87
CA HIS A 227 -14.78 22.08 4.16
C HIS A 227 -14.75 20.56 4.21
N ALA A 228 -15.77 19.89 3.67
CA ALA A 228 -15.83 18.44 3.61
C ALA A 228 -14.64 17.88 2.81
N ALA A 229 -14.44 18.40 1.60
CA ALA A 229 -13.31 18.00 0.75
C ALA A 229 -11.96 18.33 1.40
N TYR A 230 -11.84 19.46 2.11
CA TYR A 230 -10.62 19.80 2.85
C TYR A 230 -10.34 18.80 3.98
N LEU A 231 -11.33 18.50 4.82
CA LEU A 231 -11.17 17.56 5.93
C LEU A 231 -10.83 16.16 5.42
N VAL A 232 -11.57 15.63 4.44
CA VAL A 232 -11.32 14.29 3.89
C VAL A 232 -9.91 14.19 3.29
N ARG A 233 -9.42 15.22 2.58
CA ARG A 233 -8.06 15.22 2.00
C ARG A 233 -6.92 15.26 3.02
N ASN A 234 -7.17 15.76 4.23
CA ASN A 234 -6.11 16.01 5.22
C ASN A 234 -6.26 15.14 6.49
N LEU A 235 -7.33 14.37 6.61
CA LEU A 235 -7.50 13.40 7.70
C LEU A 235 -6.77 12.09 7.35
N ASP A 236 -6.17 11.49 8.37
CA ASP A 236 -5.74 10.10 8.27
C ASP A 236 -6.98 9.19 8.31
N LEU A 237 -7.13 8.36 7.28
CA LEU A 237 -8.29 7.48 7.08
C LEU A 237 -7.83 6.02 6.96
N PRO A 238 -7.50 5.34 8.09
CA PRO A 238 -7.08 3.95 8.05
C PRO A 238 -8.07 3.07 7.26
N GLY A 239 -7.56 2.28 6.33
CA GLY A 239 -8.35 1.46 5.40
C GLY A 239 -8.64 2.11 4.04
N PHE A 240 -8.28 3.38 3.85
CA PHE A 240 -8.32 4.09 2.57
C PHE A 240 -6.89 4.42 2.12
N THR A 241 -6.65 4.39 0.80
CA THR A 241 -5.38 4.81 0.20
C THR A 241 -5.43 6.31 -0.14
N PRO A 242 -4.26 6.99 -0.26
CA PRO A 242 -4.19 8.42 -0.60
C PRO A 242 -4.80 8.81 -1.95
#